data_AF-A0A2N7RVL1-F1
#
_entry.id   AF-A0A2N7RVL1-F1
#
_cell.length_a   1.000
_cell.length_b   1.000
_cell.length_c   1.000
_cell.angle_alpha   90.00
_cell.angle_beta   90.00
_cell.angle_gamma   90.00
#
_symmetry.space_group_name_H-M   'P 1'
#
loop_
_entity.id
_entity.type
_entity.pdbx_description
1 polymer ?
#
loop_
_entity_poly.entity_id
_entity_poly.type
_entity_poly.pdbx_seq_one_letter_code
_entity_poly.pdbx_strand_id
1 'polypeptide(L)'
;MKNRIISCIVIAASTLATAQVLPPERTVEVPALSLRITPPAQPRYISREDFQPYAGEYTLANGQPLRLRQYGGLLYAKVGDGEEHRIVAATPNLFVALDRKLKVRIDRRDDGTLNGELVMMVTPQRMADGSMRLERVAALPIAAR
;
A
#
# COMPACT_ATOMS: atom_id res chain seq x y z
N MET A 1 68.59 -10.40 -49.75
CA MET A 1 67.14 -10.61 -50.01
C MET A 1 66.54 -11.17 -48.73
N LYS A 2 65.41 -10.76 -48.16
CA LYS A 2 64.45 -9.66 -48.31
C LYS A 2 63.69 -9.64 -46.96
N ASN A 3 63.39 -8.45 -46.44
CA ASN A 3 62.73 -8.13 -45.17
C ASN A 3 61.38 -8.84 -44.89
N ARG A 4 60.96 -8.65 -43.62
CA ARG A 4 59.62 -8.59 -43.00
C ARG A 4 59.30 -9.86 -42.18
N ILE A 5 58.70 -9.84 -40.99
CA ILE A 5 57.40 -9.24 -40.61
C ILE A 5 57.30 -9.21 -39.06
N ILE A 6 56.96 -8.02 -38.52
CA ILE A 6 55.93 -7.65 -37.53
C ILE A 6 55.83 -8.40 -36.18
N SER A 7 56.09 -7.60 -35.14
CA SER A 7 55.68 -7.70 -33.74
C SER A 7 54.16 -7.81 -33.55
N CYS A 8 53.70 -8.76 -32.74
CA CYS A 8 52.37 -8.72 -32.12
C CYS A 8 52.48 -9.13 -30.65
N ILE A 9 52.41 -8.12 -29.79
CA ILE A 9 52.34 -8.21 -28.33
C ILE A 9 50.91 -8.62 -27.97
N VAL A 10 50.72 -9.77 -27.33
CA VAL A 10 49.44 -10.17 -26.73
C VAL A 10 49.58 -10.06 -25.21
N ILE A 11 49.09 -8.96 -24.65
CA ILE A 11 48.92 -8.80 -23.21
C ILE A 11 47.53 -9.36 -22.87
N ALA A 12 47.50 -10.58 -22.35
CA ALA A 12 46.31 -11.17 -21.76
C ALA A 12 46.16 -10.63 -20.34
N ALA A 13 45.31 -9.62 -20.16
CA ALA A 13 44.88 -9.16 -18.85
C ALA A 13 43.77 -10.10 -18.34
N SER A 14 44.15 -11.14 -17.61
CA SER A 14 43.19 -11.99 -16.88
C SER A 14 42.65 -11.22 -15.68
N THR A 15 41.43 -10.68 -15.79
CA THR A 15 40.71 -10.14 -14.64
C THR A 15 40.30 -11.29 -13.73
N LEU A 16 40.80 -11.26 -12.49
CA LEU A 16 40.40 -12.17 -11.42
C LEU A 16 38.92 -11.93 -11.10
N ALA A 17 38.06 -12.85 -11.53
CA ALA A 17 36.67 -12.94 -11.07
C ALA A 17 36.68 -13.40 -9.60
N THR A 18 36.72 -12.44 -8.67
CA THR A 18 36.40 -12.71 -7.28
C THR A 18 34.88 -12.78 -7.16
N ALA A 19 34.35 -14.00 -7.11
CA ALA A 19 32.96 -14.22 -6.69
C ALA A 19 32.87 -13.79 -5.22
N GLN A 20 32.33 -12.60 -4.99
CA GLN A 20 32.06 -12.10 -3.64
C GLN A 20 30.96 -12.98 -3.05
N VAL A 21 31.36 -13.93 -2.21
CA VAL A 21 30.45 -14.69 -1.35
C VAL A 21 29.74 -13.68 -0.46
N LEU A 22 28.45 -13.47 -0.76
CA LEU A 22 27.57 -12.63 0.04
C LEU A 22 27.57 -13.19 1.48
N PRO A 23 27.84 -12.37 2.50
CA PRO A 23 27.74 -12.81 3.89
C PRO A 23 26.36 -13.39 4.14
N PRO A 24 26.21 -14.43 4.98
CA PRO A 24 24.92 -15.03 5.28
C PRO A 24 23.98 -13.91 5.71
N GLU A 25 22.94 -13.68 4.90
CA GLU A 25 21.91 -12.70 5.20
C GLU A 25 21.46 -12.96 6.63
N ARG A 26 21.63 -11.97 7.50
CA ARG A 26 20.91 -11.95 8.75
C ARG A 26 19.44 -11.77 8.38
N THR A 27 18.77 -12.89 8.13
CA THR A 27 17.32 -12.96 8.10
C THR A 27 16.86 -12.61 9.50
N VAL A 28 16.58 -11.32 9.72
CA VAL A 28 15.88 -10.87 10.91
C VAL A 28 14.47 -11.40 10.75
N GLU A 29 14.12 -12.43 11.51
CA GLU A 29 12.73 -12.83 11.70
C GLU A 29 12.02 -11.67 12.37
N VAL A 30 11.47 -10.78 11.56
CA VAL A 30 10.52 -9.79 12.03
C VAL A 30 9.28 -10.59 12.42
N PRO A 31 8.87 -10.58 13.70
CA PRO A 31 7.62 -11.21 14.10
C PRO A 31 6.55 -10.71 13.14
N ALA A 32 5.81 -11.62 12.51
CA ALA A 32 4.72 -11.27 11.62
C ALA A 32 3.68 -10.49 12.45
N LEU A 33 3.89 -9.19 12.56
CA LEU A 33 2.96 -8.24 13.14
C LEU A 33 1.79 -8.25 12.17
N SER A 34 0.90 -9.21 12.38
CA SER A 34 -0.36 -9.32 11.68
C SER A 34 -1.08 -8.03 11.99
N LEU A 35 -0.97 -7.04 11.09
CA LEU A 35 -1.54 -5.71 11.22
C LEU A 35 -3.07 -5.84 11.23
N ARG A 36 -3.64 -6.21 12.38
CA ARG A 36 -5.07 -6.42 12.52
C ARG A 36 -5.76 -5.08 12.57
N ILE A 37 -6.71 -4.87 11.66
CA ILE A 37 -7.59 -3.73 11.72
C ILE A 37 -8.66 -4.01 12.78
N THR A 38 -8.73 -3.17 13.80
CA THR A 38 -9.70 -3.32 14.89
C THR A 38 -10.62 -2.10 14.94
N PRO A 39 -11.94 -2.28 14.85
CA PRO A 39 -12.91 -1.20 15.03
C PRO A 39 -12.76 -0.56 16.43
N PRO A 40 -13.05 0.74 16.57
CA PRO A 40 -13.00 1.38 17.88
C PRO A 40 -14.01 0.76 18.84
N ALA A 41 -13.64 0.63 20.11
CA ALA A 41 -14.55 0.12 21.15
C ALA A 41 -15.81 0.99 21.30
N GLN A 42 -15.67 2.30 21.08
CA GLN A 42 -16.77 3.26 21.07
C GLN A 42 -16.71 4.06 19.76
N PRO A 43 -17.54 3.71 18.78
CA PRO A 43 -17.71 4.51 17.57
C PRO A 43 -18.16 5.93 17.89
N ARG A 44 -17.53 6.92 17.26
CA ARG A 44 -17.98 8.29 17.32
C ARG A 44 -19.09 8.51 16.30
N TYR A 45 -20.19 9.12 16.74
CA TYR A 45 -21.19 9.64 15.82
C TYR A 45 -20.62 10.86 15.07
N ILE A 46 -20.75 10.86 13.75
CA ILE A 46 -20.42 12.00 12.90
C ILE A 46 -21.68 12.40 12.14
N SER A 47 -22.01 13.68 12.20
CA SER A 47 -23.14 14.24 11.47
C SER A 47 -22.84 14.27 9.97
N ARG A 48 -23.86 14.55 9.15
CA ARG A 48 -23.67 14.70 7.70
C ARG A 48 -22.78 15.88 7.36
N GLU A 49 -22.99 17.01 8.02
CA GLU A 49 -22.20 18.22 7.86
C GLU A 49 -20.72 18.01 8.24
N ASP A 50 -20.45 17.30 9.33
CA ASP A 50 -19.08 16.98 9.75
C ASP A 50 -18.40 15.96 8.81
N PHE A 51 -19.17 15.05 8.21
CA PHE A 51 -18.64 14.06 7.28
C PHE A 51 -18.48 14.61 5.86
N GLN A 52 -19.25 15.64 5.47
CA GLN A 52 -19.26 16.20 4.12
C GLN A 52 -17.87 16.55 3.56
N PRO A 53 -16.89 17.07 4.34
CA PRO A 53 -15.53 17.34 3.86
C PRO A 53 -14.74 16.08 3.45
N TYR A 54 -15.12 14.91 3.96
CA TYR A 54 -14.48 13.62 3.68
C TYR A 54 -15.25 12.79 2.64
N ALA A 55 -16.49 13.18 2.33
CA ALA A 55 -17.29 12.51 1.33
C ALA A 55 -16.77 12.82 -0.07
N GLY A 56 -16.62 11.79 -0.91
CA GLY A 56 -16.12 11.96 -2.26
C GLY A 56 -15.41 10.73 -2.80
N GLU A 57 -14.73 10.94 -3.93
CA GLU A 57 -13.88 9.94 -4.56
C GLU A 57 -12.43 10.41 -4.55
N TYR A 58 -11.55 9.48 -4.21
CA TYR A 58 -10.12 9.68 -4.05
C TYR A 58 -9.37 8.69 -4.94
N THR A 59 -8.23 9.10 -5.48
CA THR A 59 -7.36 8.17 -6.21
C THR A 59 -6.33 7.61 -5.24
N LEU A 60 -6.24 6.29 -5.12
CA LEU A 60 -5.19 5.62 -4.37
C LEU A 60 -3.92 5.54 -5.22
N ALA A 61 -2.76 5.39 -4.58
CA ALA A 61 -1.47 5.29 -5.28
C ALA A 61 -1.36 4.10 -6.25
N ASN A 62 -2.19 3.07 -6.09
CA ASN A 62 -2.29 1.95 -7.05
C ASN A 62 -3.22 2.25 -8.24
N GLY A 63 -3.74 3.48 -8.35
CA GLY A 63 -4.67 3.92 -9.39
C GLY A 63 -6.14 3.58 -9.15
N GLN A 64 -6.48 2.84 -8.09
CA GLN A 64 -7.87 2.49 -7.80
C GLN A 64 -8.59 3.65 -7.11
N PRO A 65 -9.90 3.86 -7.40
CA PRO A 65 -10.69 4.84 -6.69
C PRO A 65 -11.05 4.34 -5.28
N LEU A 66 -10.95 5.19 -4.27
CA LEU A 66 -11.56 5.04 -2.96
C LEU A 66 -12.74 6.00 -2.87
N ARG A 67 -13.95 5.49 -2.66
CA ARG A 67 -15.16 6.29 -2.49
C ARG A 67 -15.63 6.25 -1.06
N LEU A 68 -15.81 7.43 -0.47
CA LEU A 68 -16.42 7.63 0.85
C LEU A 68 -17.77 8.30 0.69
N ARG A 69 -18.81 7.75 1.32
CA ARG A 69 -20.16 8.31 1.26
C ARG A 69 -20.95 8.06 2.54
N GLN A 70 -21.98 8.87 2.75
CA GLN A 70 -22.98 8.64 3.78
C GLN A 70 -24.34 8.39 3.13
N TYR A 71 -25.06 7.40 3.64
CA TYR A 71 -26.41 7.06 3.20
C TYR A 71 -27.24 6.51 4.35
N GLY A 72 -28.43 7.07 4.57
CA GLY A 72 -29.30 6.67 5.67
C GLY A 72 -28.67 6.83 7.06
N GLY A 73 -27.82 7.84 7.25
CA GLY A 73 -27.07 8.08 8.50
C GLY A 73 -25.87 7.16 8.71
N LEU A 74 -25.65 6.18 7.83
CA LEU A 74 -24.51 5.26 7.87
C LEU A 74 -23.40 5.68 6.93
N LEU A 75 -22.16 5.41 7.31
CA LEU A 75 -20.99 5.72 6.51
C LEU A 75 -20.50 4.48 5.77
N TYR A 76 -20.00 4.69 4.55
CA TYR A 76 -19.55 3.63 3.67
C TYR A 76 -18.23 3.99 2.99
N ALA A 77 -17.39 2.99 2.79
CA ALA A 77 -16.18 3.05 1.99
C ALA A 77 -16.17 1.95 0.93
N LYS A 78 -15.79 2.28 -0.30
CA LYS A 78 -15.62 1.31 -1.39
C LYS A 78 -14.31 1.56 -2.12
N VAL A 79 -13.58 0.49 -2.44
CA VAL A 79 -12.31 0.54 -3.18
C VAL A 79 -12.50 -0.12 -4.54
N GLY A 80 -12.25 0.61 -5.62
CA GLY A 80 -12.50 0.15 -6.99
C GLY A 80 -13.94 -0.30 -7.17
N ASP A 81 -14.09 -1.43 -7.87
CA ASP A 81 -15.37 -2.10 -8.06
C ASP A 81 -15.72 -3.10 -6.95
N GLY A 82 -14.90 -3.16 -5.89
CA GLY A 82 -15.04 -4.12 -4.80
C GLY A 82 -16.29 -3.94 -3.93
N GLU A 83 -16.33 -4.75 -2.88
CA GLU A 83 -17.38 -4.69 -1.86
C GLU A 83 -17.41 -3.32 -1.17
N GLU A 84 -18.61 -2.92 -0.77
CA GLU A 84 -18.79 -1.72 0.03
C GLU A 84 -18.77 -2.05 1.52
N HIS A 85 -17.95 -1.34 2.26
CA HIS A 85 -17.72 -1.57 3.68
C HIS A 85 -18.41 -0.51 4.52
N ARG A 86 -19.22 -0.95 5.48
CA ARG A 86 -19.74 -0.05 6.53
C ARG A 86 -18.60 0.39 7.42
N ILE A 87 -18.39 1.70 7.51
CA ILE A 87 -17.35 2.31 8.34
C ILE A 87 -17.95 3.09 9.51
N VAL A 88 -17.14 3.28 10.54
CA VAL A 88 -17.45 4.15 11.67
C VAL A 88 -16.27 5.08 11.94
N ALA A 89 -16.55 6.26 12.49
CA ALA A 89 -15.50 7.18 12.89
C ALA A 89 -14.89 6.74 14.23
N ALA A 90 -13.57 6.57 14.27
CA ALA A 90 -12.80 6.48 15.51
C ALA A 90 -12.42 7.88 16.01
N THR A 91 -12.05 8.77 15.08
CA THR A 91 -11.85 10.21 15.26
C THR A 91 -12.44 10.93 14.03
N PRO A 92 -12.59 12.28 14.02
CA PRO A 92 -13.16 12.98 12.88
C PRO A 92 -12.48 12.69 11.53
N ASN A 93 -11.18 12.41 11.54
CA ASN A 93 -10.36 12.11 10.36
C ASN A 93 -10.00 10.63 10.20
N LEU A 94 -10.47 9.72 11.06
CA LEU A 94 -10.14 8.29 11.05
C LEU A 94 -11.39 7.43 11.04
N PHE A 95 -11.53 6.63 10.00
CA PHE A 95 -12.65 5.73 9.78
C PHE A 95 -12.18 4.29 9.77
N VAL A 96 -12.94 3.40 10.38
CA VAL A 96 -12.62 1.96 10.45
C VAL A 96 -13.84 1.16 9.99
N ALA A 97 -13.62 0.17 9.13
CA ALA A 97 -14.69 -0.73 8.71
C ALA A 97 -15.07 -1.71 9.80
N LEU A 98 -16.37 -1.92 9.99
CA LEU A 98 -16.92 -2.82 11.00
C LEU A 98 -16.53 -4.28 10.75
N ASP A 99 -16.33 -4.64 9.48
CA ASP A 99 -15.89 -5.97 9.06
C ASP A 99 -14.37 -6.19 9.17
N ARG A 100 -13.63 -5.20 9.69
CA ARG A 100 -12.18 -5.26 9.92
C ARG A 100 -11.35 -5.38 8.64
N LYS A 101 -11.93 -5.07 7.48
CA LYS A 101 -11.21 -5.18 6.21
C LYS A 101 -10.50 -3.90 5.80
N LEU A 102 -10.91 -2.74 6.29
CA LEU A 102 -10.23 -1.48 5.97
C LEU A 102 -10.25 -0.44 7.10
N LYS A 103 -9.29 0.47 7.03
CA LYS A 103 -9.13 1.66 7.86
C LYS A 103 -8.69 2.81 6.96
N VAL A 104 -9.34 3.96 7.06
CA VAL A 104 -9.07 5.14 6.25
C VAL A 104 -8.75 6.31 7.16
N ARG A 105 -7.64 6.98 6.93
CA ARG A 105 -7.29 8.24 7.59
C ARG A 105 -7.19 9.33 6.53
N ILE A 106 -7.87 10.45 6.73
CA ILE A 106 -7.85 11.58 5.78
C ILE A 106 -7.56 12.85 6.54
N ASP A 107 -6.38 13.43 6.31
CA ASP A 107 -6.03 14.73 6.85
C ASP A 107 -6.28 15.82 5.82
N ARG A 108 -6.98 16.86 6.27
CA ARG A 108 -7.16 18.08 5.51
C ARG A 108 -6.12 19.09 5.97
N ARG A 109 -5.39 19.66 5.01
CA ARG A 109 -4.55 20.83 5.25
C ARG A 109 -5.35 22.12 5.08
N ASP A 110 -4.82 23.19 5.66
CA ASP A 110 -5.43 24.53 5.61
C ASP A 110 -5.55 25.09 4.19
N ASP A 111 -4.67 24.63 3.28
CA ASP A 111 -4.68 24.95 1.85
C ASP A 111 -5.81 24.25 1.07
N GLY A 112 -6.61 23.40 1.73
CA GLY A 112 -7.68 22.62 1.12
C GLY A 112 -7.25 21.28 0.54
N THR A 113 -5.94 20.97 0.53
CA THR A 113 -5.40 19.69 0.07
C THR A 113 -5.80 18.58 1.03
N LEU A 114 -6.26 17.46 0.47
CA LEU A 114 -6.54 16.23 1.21
C LEU A 114 -5.40 15.24 1.03
N ASN A 115 -4.83 14.79 2.13
CA ASN A 115 -3.90 13.67 2.17
C ASN A 115 -4.53 12.54 2.96
N GLY A 116 -4.06 11.33 2.76
CA GLY A 116 -4.57 10.25 3.58
C GLY A 116 -3.92 8.92 3.29
N GLU A 117 -4.39 7.93 4.02
CA GLU A 117 -3.89 6.57 3.99
C GLU A 117 -5.07 5.62 4.13
N LEU A 118 -5.13 4.66 3.21
CA LEU A 118 -5.98 3.50 3.28
C LEU A 118 -5.14 2.31 3.71
N VAL A 119 -5.53 1.68 4.81
CA VAL A 119 -5.01 0.38 5.23
C VAL A 119 -6.08 -0.66 4.99
N MET A 120 -5.79 -1.72 4.24
CA MET A 120 -6.78 -2.76 3.94
C MET A 120 -6.20 -4.17 4.03
N MET A 121 -7.05 -5.12 4.41
CA MET A 121 -6.79 -6.56 4.34
C MET A 121 -6.99 -7.01 2.91
N VAL A 122 -5.92 -7.46 2.26
CA VAL A 122 -5.98 -8.07 0.93
C VAL A 122 -6.25 -9.56 1.11
N THR A 123 -7.41 -10.02 0.64
CA THR A 123 -7.78 -11.45 0.68
C THR A 123 -6.80 -12.28 -0.13
N PRO A 124 -6.48 -13.52 0.30
CA PRO A 124 -5.61 -14.38 -0.43
C PRO A 124 -6.19 -14.73 -1.79
N GLN A 125 -5.45 -14.38 -2.85
CA GLN A 125 -5.80 -14.71 -4.21
C GLN A 125 -4.82 -15.73 -4.73
N ARG A 126 -5.36 -16.76 -5.38
CA ARG A 126 -4.57 -17.71 -6.16
C ARG A 126 -4.07 -16.95 -7.39
N MET A 127 -2.76 -16.75 -7.44
CA MET A 127 -2.08 -16.10 -8.54
C MET A 127 -2.05 -17.03 -9.76
N ALA A 128 -1.85 -16.48 -10.95
CA ALA A 128 -1.84 -17.24 -12.20
C ALA A 128 -0.74 -18.31 -12.25
N ASP A 129 0.32 -18.16 -11.44
CA ASP A 129 1.41 -19.11 -11.27
C ASP A 129 1.09 -20.27 -10.29
N GLY A 130 -0.15 -20.33 -9.77
CA GLY A 130 -0.59 -21.34 -8.82
C GLY A 130 -0.22 -21.06 -7.37
N SER A 131 0.56 -20.00 -7.09
CA SER A 131 0.89 -19.56 -5.74
C SER A 131 -0.31 -18.88 -5.07
N MET A 132 -0.40 -19.01 -3.73
CA MET A 132 -1.39 -18.30 -2.93
C MET A 132 -0.73 -17.03 -2.39
N ARG A 133 -1.21 -15.87 -2.81
CA ARG A 133 -0.84 -14.61 -2.14
C ARG A 133 -1.53 -14.64 -0.78
N LEU A 134 -0.80 -14.67 0.33
CA LEU A 134 -1.39 -14.73 1.69
C LEU A 134 -2.14 -13.42 2.05
N GLU A 135 -3.01 -13.49 3.07
CA GLU A 135 -3.60 -12.29 3.68
C GLU A 135 -2.49 -11.30 4.06
N ARG A 136 -2.51 -10.13 3.43
CA ARG A 136 -1.54 -9.07 3.70
C ARG A 136 -2.27 -7.76 3.89
N VAL A 137 -1.77 -6.98 4.83
CA VAL A 137 -2.23 -5.61 5.02
C VAL A 137 -1.50 -4.72 4.02
N ALA A 138 -2.27 -4.03 3.17
CA ALA A 138 -1.75 -3.04 2.24
C ALA A 138 -2.04 -1.64 2.80
N ALA A 139 -1.01 -0.80 2.85
CA ALA A 139 -1.14 0.64 3.11
C ALA A 139 -0.98 1.38 1.78
N LEU A 140 -2.00 2.13 1.39
CA LEU A 140 -2.07 2.87 0.14
C LEU A 140 -2.28 4.35 0.44
N PRO A 141 -1.34 5.23 0.09
CA PRO A 141 -1.56 6.65 0.22
C PRO A 141 -2.65 7.10 -0.76
N ILE A 142 -3.45 8.05 -0.31
CA ILE A 142 -4.36 8.79 -1.18
C ILE A 142 -3.52 9.81 -1.92
N ALA A 143 -3.58 9.78 -3.26
CA ALA A 143 -2.94 10.78 -4.09
C ALA A 143 -3.61 12.14 -3.80
N ALA A 144 -2.80 13.11 -3.37
CA ALA A 144 -3.26 14.47 -3.15
C ALA A 144 -3.84 15.04 -4.45
N ARG A 145 -4.94 15.78 -4.33
CA ARG A 145 -5.58 16.49 -5.44
C ARG A 145 -5.39 17.99 -5.29
#